data_AF-A0A4Q5J0C9-F1
#
_entry.id   AF-A0A4Q5J0C9-F1
#
_cell.length_a   1.000
_cell.length_b   1.000
_cell.length_c   1.000
_cell.angle_alpha   90.00
_cell.angle_beta   90.00
_cell.angle_gamma   90.00
#
_symmetry.space_group_name_H-M   'P 1'
#
loop_
_entity.id
_entity.type
_entity.pdbx_description
1 polymer ?
#
loop_
_entity_poly.entity_id
_entity_poly.type
_entity_poly.pdbx_seq_one_letter_code
_entity_poly.pdbx_strand_id
1 'polypeptide(L)'
;MRLPHRVAETVAEIRAALLRHKVVFLRGQGHLDDEAHRAFAERTGPLTTAHPTVNTGSAHVLRGVTIPPYGGNTVWANTVAAYDGLPAPLKALVDGLWAVHTNSYDYAQRDEEHEQPDANDTRDDFVSQLFETKHPVVRVHPETGERSLVLGHFVKGFVGFSSSESVALFTLLQDRITKLGNTLRWTWQPGDVAVSIDGRPSEVLVGNAEAYGRLDELIS
;
A
#
# COMPACT_ATOMS: atom_id res chain seq x y z
N MET A 1 25.00 18.74 2.61
CA MET A 1 25.94 17.71 3.13
C MET A 1 25.92 16.52 2.17
N ARG A 2 27.02 16.20 1.48
CA ARG A 2 27.09 15.04 0.56
C ARG A 2 27.15 13.75 1.39
N LEU A 3 26.26 12.80 1.12
CA LEU A 3 26.28 11.47 1.73
C LEU A 3 27.60 10.75 1.38
N PRO A 4 28.18 9.95 2.29
CA PRO A 4 29.34 9.12 1.96
C PRO A 4 28.97 8.17 0.82
N HIS A 5 29.80 8.13 -0.23
CA HIS A 5 29.57 7.47 -1.53
C HIS A 5 28.88 6.09 -1.44
N ARG A 6 29.34 5.27 -0.50
CA ARG A 6 28.85 3.90 -0.27
C ARG A 6 27.36 3.81 0.13
N VAL A 7 26.84 4.79 0.87
CA VAL A 7 25.43 4.80 1.32
C VAL A 7 24.49 5.13 0.15
N ALA A 8 24.88 6.07 -0.71
CA ALA A 8 24.08 6.43 -1.88
C ALA A 8 23.99 5.26 -2.89
N GLU A 9 25.10 4.52 -3.07
CA GLU A 9 25.14 3.32 -3.91
C GLU A 9 24.21 2.23 -3.38
N THR A 10 24.27 1.90 -2.09
CA THR A 10 23.39 0.88 -1.50
C THR A 10 21.91 1.26 -1.60
N VAL A 11 21.55 2.53 -1.39
CA VAL A 11 20.15 2.98 -1.57
C VAL A 11 19.71 2.84 -3.03
N ALA A 12 20.58 3.16 -3.99
CA ALA A 12 20.29 2.98 -5.40
C ALA A 12 20.11 1.50 -5.78
N GLU A 13 20.91 0.60 -5.20
CA GLU A 13 20.77 -0.86 -5.39
C GLU A 13 19.44 -1.37 -4.84
N ILE A 14 19.06 -0.96 -3.63
CA ILE A 14 17.76 -1.32 -3.03
C ILE A 14 16.62 -0.80 -3.91
N ARG A 15 16.70 0.44 -4.39
CA ARG A 15 15.68 1.01 -5.29
C ARG A 15 15.60 0.25 -6.61
N ALA A 16 16.73 -0.11 -7.21
CA ALA A 16 16.75 -0.91 -8.44
C ALA A 16 16.16 -2.31 -8.22
N ALA A 17 16.44 -2.94 -7.07
CA ALA A 17 15.84 -4.21 -6.67
C ALA A 17 14.33 -4.08 -6.48
N LEU A 18 13.85 -2.99 -5.86
CA LEU A 18 12.43 -2.72 -5.69
C LEU A 18 11.71 -2.53 -7.02
N LEU A 19 12.27 -1.72 -7.93
CA LEU A 19 11.70 -1.51 -9.28
C LEU A 19 11.57 -2.83 -10.04
N ARG A 20 12.52 -3.74 -9.86
CA ARG A 20 12.51 -5.06 -10.51
C ARG A 20 11.56 -6.06 -9.82
N HIS A 21 11.64 -6.18 -8.51
CA HIS A 21 11.03 -7.28 -7.73
C HIS A 21 9.75 -6.89 -7.01
N LYS A 22 9.38 -5.60 -7.03
CA LYS A 22 8.19 -4.98 -6.40
C LYS A 22 8.21 -4.98 -4.87
N VAL A 23 8.73 -6.04 -4.26
CA VAL A 23 9.01 -6.16 -2.82
C VAL A 23 10.41 -6.71 -2.59
N VAL A 24 11.10 -6.15 -1.59
CA VAL A 24 12.44 -6.59 -1.12
C VAL A 24 12.38 -6.83 0.38
N PHE A 25 13.01 -7.91 0.84
CA PHE A 25 13.07 -8.27 2.25
C PHE A 25 14.52 -8.22 2.77
N LEU A 26 14.75 -7.49 3.84
CA LEU A 26 16.02 -7.37 4.54
C LEU A 26 15.92 -8.18 5.84
N ARG A 27 16.67 -9.28 5.93
CA ARG A 27 16.72 -10.14 7.12
C ARG A 27 17.65 -9.56 8.19
N GLY A 28 17.40 -9.86 9.47
CA GLY A 28 18.38 -9.64 10.55
C GLY A 28 18.63 -8.18 10.95
N GLN A 29 17.66 -7.30 10.71
CA GLN A 29 17.71 -5.88 11.06
C GLN A 29 17.26 -5.59 12.51
N GLY A 30 17.61 -6.47 13.46
CA GLY A 30 17.22 -6.32 14.87
C GLY A 30 17.84 -5.12 15.59
N HIS A 31 18.79 -4.44 14.94
CA HIS A 31 19.42 -3.22 15.43
C HIS A 31 18.61 -1.94 15.12
N LEU A 32 17.58 -2.03 14.28
CA LEU A 32 16.74 -0.89 13.94
C LEU A 32 15.72 -0.63 15.05
N ASP A 33 15.85 0.49 15.75
CA ASP A 33 14.77 1.11 16.53
C ASP A 33 13.83 1.92 15.63
N ASP A 34 12.81 2.56 16.20
CA ASP A 34 11.79 3.28 15.45
C ASP A 34 12.34 4.51 14.71
N GLU A 35 13.33 5.18 15.32
CA GLU A 35 14.01 6.33 14.72
C GLU A 35 14.85 5.90 13.51
N ALA A 36 15.66 4.85 13.67
CA ALA A 36 16.46 4.28 12.59
C ALA A 36 15.59 3.70 11.46
N HIS A 37 14.46 3.08 11.81
CA HIS A 37 13.49 2.59 10.84
C HIS A 37 12.89 3.72 10.00
N ARG A 38 12.47 4.82 10.64
CA ARG A 38 11.96 6.02 9.96
C ARG A 38 13.02 6.65 9.06
N ALA A 39 14.24 6.82 9.58
CA ALA A 39 15.36 7.35 8.82
C ALA A 39 15.75 6.48 7.61
N PHE A 40 15.53 5.17 7.69
CA PHE A 40 15.67 4.26 6.55
C PHE A 40 14.54 4.46 5.53
N ALA A 41 13.28 4.55 5.98
CA ALA A 41 12.13 4.76 5.10
C ALA A 41 12.21 6.09 4.33
N GLU A 42 12.70 7.18 4.96
CA GLU A 42 12.93 8.48 4.29
C GLU A 42 13.94 8.40 3.13
N ARG A 43 14.82 7.40 3.14
CA ARG A 43 15.82 7.21 2.07
C ARG A 43 15.24 6.46 0.87
N THR A 44 14.14 5.75 1.04
CA THR A 44 13.48 5.00 -0.06
C THR A 44 12.37 5.81 -0.72
N GLY A 45 11.91 6.90 -0.11
CA GLY A 45 10.98 7.87 -0.67
C GLY A 45 10.45 8.86 0.38
N PRO A 46 9.65 9.86 -0.03
CA PRO A 46 8.98 10.74 0.92
C PRO A 46 8.03 9.94 1.81
N LEU A 47 8.10 10.14 3.11
CA LEU A 47 7.13 9.57 4.04
C LEU A 47 5.79 10.29 3.88
N THR A 48 4.72 9.53 3.84
CA THR A 48 3.37 10.04 4.06
C THR A 48 3.05 9.93 5.54
N THR A 49 2.00 10.63 5.99
CA THR A 49 1.28 10.14 7.17
C THR A 49 0.83 8.70 6.86
N ALA A 50 0.89 7.84 7.86
CA ALA A 50 0.59 6.42 7.68
C ALA A 50 -0.82 6.17 7.17
N HIS A 51 -1.72 7.02 7.64
CA HIS A 51 -3.10 7.06 7.25
C HIS A 51 -3.54 8.53 7.23
N PRO A 52 -4.48 8.92 6.35
CA PRO A 52 -5.02 10.28 6.33
C PRO A 52 -5.70 10.72 7.63
N THR A 53 -6.21 9.75 8.40
CA THR A 53 -6.91 10.00 9.68
C THR A 53 -6.25 9.36 10.90
N VAL A 54 -5.22 8.51 10.74
CA VAL A 54 -4.49 7.88 11.86
C VAL A 54 -2.97 7.90 11.63
N ASN A 55 -2.17 7.99 12.68
CA ASN A 55 -0.71 8.13 12.56
C ASN A 55 0.02 6.82 12.91
N THR A 56 0.12 5.90 11.95
CA THR A 56 0.67 4.53 12.10
C THR A 56 2.02 4.24 11.40
N GLY A 57 2.85 5.24 11.04
CA GLY A 57 4.13 5.06 10.30
C GLY A 57 4.10 5.23 8.76
N SER A 58 4.94 4.52 8.00
CA SER A 58 5.06 4.65 6.53
C SER A 58 4.43 3.46 5.81
N ALA A 59 3.57 3.69 4.81
CA ALA A 59 2.81 2.62 4.15
C ALA A 59 3.65 1.60 3.33
N HIS A 60 4.95 1.84 3.14
CA HIS A 60 5.81 1.09 2.20
C HIS A 60 6.99 0.35 2.83
N VAL A 61 7.21 0.54 4.14
CA VAL A 61 8.29 -0.12 4.91
C VAL A 61 7.69 -0.70 6.19
N LEU A 62 7.84 -2.01 6.36
CA LEU A 62 7.27 -2.77 7.48
C LEU A 62 8.38 -3.53 8.22
N ARG A 63 8.45 -3.39 9.55
CA ARG A 63 9.42 -4.09 10.41
C ARG A 63 8.73 -5.11 11.31
N GLY A 64 9.23 -6.34 11.33
CA GLY A 64 8.80 -7.38 12.25
C GLY A 64 9.38 -7.18 13.65
N VAL A 65 8.53 -6.76 14.60
CA VAL A 65 8.92 -6.54 16.02
C VAL A 65 8.64 -7.79 16.84
N THR A 66 7.36 -8.09 17.07
CA THR A 66 6.91 -9.28 17.80
C THR A 66 6.25 -10.22 16.81
N ILE A 67 6.85 -11.39 16.59
CA ILE A 67 6.37 -12.39 15.61
C ILE A 67 5.83 -13.61 16.35
N PRO A 68 4.61 -14.07 16.05
CA PRO A 68 4.06 -15.27 16.69
C PRO A 68 4.87 -16.52 16.33
N PRO A 69 4.86 -17.56 17.19
CA PRO A 69 5.63 -18.79 16.96
C PRO A 69 5.17 -19.58 15.72
N TYR A 70 3.94 -19.34 15.25
CA TYR A 70 3.38 -19.90 14.02
C TYR A 70 2.40 -18.91 13.39
N GLY A 71 2.27 -18.96 12.06
CA GLY A 71 1.40 -18.04 11.33
C GLY A 71 1.98 -16.62 11.22
N GLY A 72 1.10 -15.61 11.10
CA GLY A 72 1.49 -14.20 10.97
C GLY A 72 2.12 -13.83 9.62
N ASN A 73 2.01 -14.68 8.60
CA ASN A 73 2.62 -14.44 7.29
C ASN A 73 1.88 -13.33 6.54
N THR A 74 2.63 -12.55 5.76
CA THR A 74 2.07 -11.57 4.84
C THR A 74 2.22 -12.07 3.41
N VAL A 75 1.22 -11.80 2.57
CA VAL A 75 1.21 -12.15 1.15
C VAL A 75 1.14 -10.86 0.33
N TRP A 76 2.04 -10.72 -0.63
CA TRP A 76 2.03 -9.66 -1.62
C TRP A 76 1.60 -10.23 -2.96
N ALA A 77 0.89 -9.43 -3.75
CA ALA A 77 0.52 -9.75 -5.12
C ALA A 77 1.17 -8.77 -6.10
N ASN A 78 1.73 -9.29 -7.19
CA ASN A 78 2.31 -8.49 -8.26
C ASN A 78 1.23 -8.07 -9.27
N THR A 79 0.78 -6.82 -9.15
CA THR A 79 -0.28 -6.25 -10.00
C THR A 79 0.20 -5.93 -11.43
N VAL A 80 1.52 -5.83 -11.66
CA VAL A 80 2.11 -5.77 -13.02
C VAL A 80 1.97 -7.12 -13.71
N ALA A 81 2.41 -8.20 -13.05
CA ALA A 81 2.26 -9.56 -13.58
C ALA A 81 0.78 -9.92 -13.82
N ALA A 82 -0.12 -9.46 -12.94
CA ALA A 82 -1.55 -9.61 -13.12
C ALA A 82 -2.06 -8.90 -14.39
N TYR A 83 -1.64 -7.66 -14.65
CA TYR A 83 -1.96 -6.94 -15.89
C TYR A 83 -1.38 -7.65 -17.12
N ASP A 84 -0.11 -8.03 -17.08
CA ASP A 84 0.58 -8.66 -18.21
C ASP A 84 -0.07 -9.99 -18.61
N GLY A 85 -0.54 -10.76 -17.62
CA GLY A 85 -1.26 -12.00 -17.81
C GLY A 85 -2.72 -11.86 -18.27
N LEU A 86 -3.26 -10.64 -18.42
CA LEU A 86 -4.60 -10.44 -18.96
C LEU A 86 -4.65 -10.79 -20.46
N PRO A 87 -5.70 -11.49 -20.91
CA PRO A 87 -5.98 -11.63 -22.34
C PRO A 87 -6.33 -10.25 -22.95
N ALA A 88 -6.08 -10.08 -24.25
CA ALA A 88 -6.26 -8.79 -24.93
C ALA A 88 -7.63 -8.13 -24.72
N PRO A 89 -8.78 -8.86 -24.73
CA PRO A 89 -10.08 -8.23 -24.45
C PRO A 89 -10.19 -7.65 -23.03
N LEU A 90 -9.58 -8.30 -22.04
CA LEU A 90 -9.58 -7.78 -20.67
C LEU A 90 -8.61 -6.61 -20.51
N LYS A 91 -7.47 -6.59 -21.21
CA LYS A 91 -6.59 -5.41 -21.25
C LYS A 91 -7.34 -4.19 -21.80
N ALA A 92 -8.01 -4.36 -22.94
CA ALA A 92 -8.82 -3.30 -23.54
C ALA A 92 -9.93 -2.79 -22.61
N LEU A 93 -10.56 -3.69 -21.84
CA LEU A 93 -11.54 -3.30 -20.83
C LEU A 93 -10.90 -2.47 -19.70
N VAL A 94 -9.83 -2.96 -19.08
CA VAL A 94 -9.25 -2.31 -17.90
C VAL A 94 -8.51 -1.01 -18.23
N ASP A 95 -7.98 -0.87 -19.45
CA ASP A 95 -7.28 0.34 -19.90
C ASP A 95 -8.20 1.58 -19.93
N GLY A 96 -9.51 1.38 -20.08
CA GLY A 96 -10.52 2.46 -20.03
C GLY A 96 -11.32 2.52 -18.73
N LEU A 97 -11.09 1.59 -17.79
CA LEU A 97 -11.92 1.44 -16.60
C LEU A 97 -11.45 2.37 -15.47
N TRP A 98 -12.42 2.96 -14.76
CA TRP A 98 -12.16 3.79 -13.58
C TRP A 98 -12.89 3.22 -12.36
N ALA A 99 -12.20 3.10 -11.24
CA ALA A 99 -12.73 2.64 -9.97
C ALA A 99 -12.91 3.81 -9.00
N VAL A 100 -13.98 3.78 -8.20
CA VAL A 100 -14.15 4.68 -7.05
C VAL A 100 -13.58 3.96 -5.82
N HIS A 101 -12.59 4.58 -5.16
CA HIS A 101 -12.05 4.12 -3.88
C HIS A 101 -12.58 4.95 -2.72
N THR A 102 -12.82 4.32 -1.59
CA THR A 102 -13.23 5.00 -0.36
C THR A 102 -12.59 4.41 0.89
N ASN A 103 -12.35 5.24 1.90
CA ASN A 103 -11.95 4.79 3.24
C ASN A 103 -13.14 4.33 4.10
N SER A 104 -14.39 4.62 3.70
CA SER A 104 -15.59 4.04 4.29
C SER A 104 -15.75 2.60 3.83
N TYR A 105 -14.81 1.77 4.27
CA TYR A 105 -14.78 0.34 4.01
C TYR A 105 -15.13 -0.42 5.28
N ASP A 106 -15.68 -1.62 5.11
CA ASP A 106 -16.06 -2.51 6.19
C ASP A 106 -14.84 -3.27 6.74
N TYR A 107 -13.83 -2.53 7.21
CA TYR A 107 -12.67 -3.12 7.87
C TYR A 107 -13.02 -3.71 9.25
N ALA A 108 -14.20 -3.37 9.80
CA ALA A 108 -14.56 -3.53 11.20
C ALA A 108 -15.72 -4.49 11.47
N GLN A 109 -16.37 -5.09 10.47
CA GLN A 109 -17.24 -6.26 10.70
C GLN A 109 -16.44 -7.56 10.82
N ARG A 110 -15.34 -7.55 11.58
CA ARG A 110 -14.75 -8.77 12.14
C ARG A 110 -15.26 -8.92 13.57
N ASP A 111 -15.96 -10.03 13.79
CA ASP A 111 -16.51 -10.55 15.04
C ASP A 111 -16.11 -9.77 16.31
N GLU A 112 -17.07 -8.98 16.82
CA GLU A 112 -16.98 -8.25 18.10
C GLU A 112 -16.77 -9.18 19.33
N GLU A 113 -16.65 -10.49 19.15
CA GLU A 113 -16.68 -11.48 20.22
C GLU A 113 -15.31 -11.87 20.79
N HIS A 114 -14.16 -11.52 20.17
CA HIS A 114 -12.87 -12.11 20.57
C HIS A 114 -11.60 -11.24 20.63
N GLU A 115 -11.63 -9.93 20.37
CA GLU A 115 -10.40 -9.12 20.46
C GLU A 115 -10.28 -8.35 21.78
N GLN A 116 -9.20 -8.65 22.52
CA GLN A 116 -8.78 -7.85 23.67
C GLN A 116 -8.47 -6.41 23.21
N PRO A 117 -8.80 -5.37 24.00
CA PRO A 117 -8.69 -3.98 23.60
C PRO A 117 -7.22 -3.53 23.61
N ASP A 118 -6.51 -3.77 22.51
CA ASP A 118 -5.15 -3.23 22.27
C ASP A 118 -5.10 -2.28 21.04
N ALA A 119 -6.24 -1.85 20.50
CA ALA A 119 -6.29 -0.92 19.38
C ALA A 119 -6.63 0.51 19.84
N ASN A 120 -5.64 1.39 19.87
CA ASN A 120 -5.81 2.83 20.13
C ASN A 120 -6.60 3.57 19.02
N ASP A 121 -6.94 2.91 17.91
CA ASP A 121 -7.63 3.51 16.76
C ASP A 121 -8.91 2.73 16.45
N THR A 122 -10.07 3.39 16.55
CA THR A 122 -11.39 2.80 16.31
C THR A 122 -11.89 3.05 14.89
N ARG A 123 -12.90 2.30 14.43
CA ARG A 123 -13.55 2.55 13.12
C ARG A 123 -13.97 4.01 12.97
N ASP A 124 -14.48 4.62 14.04
CA ASP A 124 -14.95 6.00 14.05
C ASP A 124 -13.80 6.98 13.75
N ASP A 125 -12.57 6.66 14.19
CA ASP A 125 -11.38 7.44 13.87
C ASP A 125 -10.99 7.31 12.38
N PHE A 126 -11.15 6.11 11.79
CA PHE A 126 -10.85 5.83 10.39
C PHE A 126 -11.81 6.48 9.38
N VAL A 127 -13.10 6.59 9.73
CA VAL A 127 -14.14 7.24 8.88
C VAL A 127 -14.50 8.64 9.34
N SER A 128 -13.79 9.20 10.33
CA SER A 128 -13.98 10.56 10.85
C SER A 128 -14.04 11.61 9.73
N GLN A 129 -13.30 11.37 8.64
CA GLN A 129 -13.43 12.08 7.39
C GLN A 129 -13.65 11.08 6.25
N LEU A 130 -14.73 11.26 5.48
CA LEU A 130 -15.00 10.44 4.30
C LEU A 130 -14.12 10.90 3.13
N PHE A 131 -13.34 9.97 2.60
CA PHE A 131 -12.58 10.14 1.37
C PHE A 131 -13.21 9.27 0.27
N GLU A 132 -13.49 9.89 -0.88
CA GLU A 132 -13.84 9.19 -2.11
C GLU A 132 -12.95 9.70 -3.25
N THR A 133 -12.37 8.80 -4.03
CA THR A 133 -11.48 9.18 -5.13
C THR A 133 -11.62 8.24 -6.31
N LYS A 134 -11.60 8.80 -7.52
CA LYS A 134 -11.61 8.02 -8.76
C LYS A 134 -10.19 7.73 -9.20
N HIS A 135 -9.90 6.46 -9.45
CA HIS A 135 -8.61 6.01 -9.96
C HIS A 135 -8.79 5.24 -11.27
N PRO A 136 -7.88 5.41 -12.25
CA PRO A 136 -7.84 4.50 -13.38
C PRO A 136 -7.45 3.12 -12.86
N VAL A 137 -8.15 2.08 -13.33
CA VAL A 137 -7.87 0.69 -12.94
C VAL A 137 -6.49 0.26 -13.43
N VAL A 138 -5.96 0.89 -14.47
CA VAL A 138 -4.60 0.71 -14.95
C VAL A 138 -3.81 1.99 -14.72
N ARG A 139 -2.71 1.90 -13.99
CA ARG A 139 -1.71 2.96 -13.90
C ARG A 139 -0.45 2.59 -14.67
N VAL A 140 0.26 3.60 -15.17
CA VAL A 140 1.60 3.45 -15.73
C VAL A 140 2.60 3.88 -14.66
N HIS A 141 3.49 2.98 -14.26
CA HIS A 141 4.54 3.28 -13.31
C HIS A 141 5.51 4.28 -13.95
N PRO A 142 5.71 5.48 -13.39
CA PRO A 142 6.36 6.57 -14.13
C PRO A 142 7.88 6.43 -14.28
N GLU A 143 8.50 5.52 -13.52
CA GLU A 143 9.94 5.22 -13.69
C GLU A 143 10.21 4.01 -14.57
N THR A 144 9.30 3.03 -14.59
CA THR A 144 9.52 1.76 -15.32
C THR A 144 8.70 1.68 -16.60
N GLY A 145 7.67 2.51 -16.74
CA GLY A 145 6.68 2.43 -17.82
C GLY A 145 5.75 1.22 -17.73
N GLU A 146 5.90 0.37 -16.71
CA GLU A 146 5.08 -0.83 -16.54
C GLU A 146 3.63 -0.45 -16.24
N ARG A 147 2.69 -1.24 -16.77
CA ARG A 147 1.27 -1.10 -16.44
C ARG A 147 0.94 -1.99 -15.24
N SER A 148 0.21 -1.45 -14.28
CA SER A 148 -0.16 -2.10 -13.03
C SER A 148 -1.64 -1.90 -12.75
N LEU A 149 -2.31 -2.96 -12.28
CA LEU A 149 -3.70 -2.87 -11.81
C LEU A 149 -3.78 -2.15 -10.45
N VAL A 150 -4.67 -1.15 -10.37
CA VAL A 150 -4.99 -0.42 -9.14
C VAL A 150 -6.40 -0.80 -8.70
N LEU A 151 -6.45 -1.77 -7.79
CA LEU A 151 -7.68 -2.28 -7.17
C LEU A 151 -7.41 -2.51 -5.67
N GLY A 152 -7.97 -3.56 -5.11
CA GLY A 152 -7.89 -3.88 -3.68
C GLY A 152 -9.17 -3.49 -2.96
N HIS A 153 -9.14 -3.71 -1.66
CA HIS A 153 -10.32 -3.69 -0.82
C HIS A 153 -10.99 -2.31 -0.73
N PHE A 154 -10.30 -1.22 -1.05
CA PHE A 154 -10.90 0.12 -1.04
C PHE A 154 -11.84 0.40 -2.22
N VAL A 155 -11.95 -0.49 -3.22
CA VAL A 155 -12.87 -0.31 -4.35
C VAL A 155 -14.33 -0.40 -3.90
N LYS A 156 -15.07 0.69 -4.09
CA LYS A 156 -16.53 0.76 -3.91
C LYS A 156 -17.31 0.29 -5.13
N GLY A 157 -16.78 0.55 -6.33
CA GLY A 157 -17.39 0.17 -7.61
C GLY A 157 -16.71 0.82 -8.80
N PHE A 158 -17.20 0.53 -10.02
CA PHE A 158 -16.65 1.10 -11.26
C PHE A 158 -17.56 2.18 -11.85
N VAL A 159 -16.94 3.23 -12.37
CA VAL A 159 -17.65 4.36 -12.96
C VAL A 159 -18.44 3.91 -14.19
N GLY A 160 -19.74 4.16 -14.21
CA GLY A 160 -20.63 3.81 -15.33
C GLY A 160 -21.19 2.39 -15.29
N PHE A 161 -20.92 1.64 -14.23
CA PHE A 161 -21.44 0.28 -14.03
C PHE A 161 -22.42 0.26 -12.85
N SER A 162 -23.41 -0.62 -12.91
CA SER A 162 -24.27 -0.93 -11.77
C SER A 162 -23.50 -1.65 -10.64
N SER A 163 -24.12 -1.76 -9.48
CA SER A 163 -23.51 -2.45 -8.33
C SER A 163 -23.22 -3.93 -8.62
N SER A 164 -24.14 -4.64 -9.28
CA SER A 164 -23.96 -6.05 -9.62
C SER A 164 -22.85 -6.27 -10.65
N GLU A 165 -22.78 -5.43 -11.68
CA GLU A 165 -21.68 -5.44 -12.65
C GLU A 165 -20.35 -5.12 -11.99
N SER A 166 -20.34 -4.16 -11.05
CA SER A 166 -19.13 -3.77 -10.35
C SER A 166 -18.58 -4.90 -9.49
N VAL A 167 -19.44 -5.62 -8.78
CA VAL A 167 -19.05 -6.81 -8.01
C VAL A 167 -18.45 -7.88 -8.92
N ALA A 168 -19.12 -8.19 -10.04
CA ALA A 168 -18.65 -9.21 -10.98
C ALA A 168 -17.27 -8.86 -11.58
N LEU A 169 -17.09 -7.60 -12.00
CA LEU A 169 -15.81 -7.10 -12.51
C LEU A 169 -14.72 -7.11 -11.45
N PHE A 170 -15.05 -6.69 -10.23
CA PHE A 170 -14.10 -6.66 -9.12
C PHE A 170 -13.60 -8.05 -8.79
N THR A 171 -14.50 -9.03 -8.61
CA THR A 171 -14.13 -10.42 -8.34
C THR A 171 -13.23 -10.98 -9.45
N LEU A 172 -13.63 -10.80 -10.72
CA LEU A 172 -12.84 -11.29 -11.86
C LEU A 172 -11.42 -10.73 -11.90
N LEU A 173 -11.26 -9.44 -11.64
CA LEU A 173 -9.95 -8.79 -11.68
C LEU A 173 -9.13 -9.11 -10.42
N GLN A 174 -9.78 -9.18 -9.26
CA GLN A 174 -9.14 -9.48 -7.99
C GLN A 174 -8.60 -10.91 -7.95
N ASP A 175 -9.34 -11.89 -8.50
CA ASP A 175 -8.90 -13.28 -8.64
C ASP A 175 -7.62 -13.42 -9.49
N ARG A 176 -7.45 -12.54 -10.48
CA ARG A 176 -6.24 -12.52 -11.32
C ARG A 176 -5.06 -11.90 -10.60
N ILE A 177 -5.30 -10.88 -9.77
CA ILE A 177 -4.28 -10.28 -8.93
C ILE A 177 -3.79 -11.30 -7.89
N THR A 178 -4.69 -12.00 -7.21
CA THR A 178 -4.37 -12.94 -6.13
C THR A 178 -4.04 -14.36 -6.59
N LYS A 179 -4.05 -14.62 -7.90
CA LYS A 179 -3.61 -15.89 -8.46
C LYS A 179 -2.22 -16.25 -7.91
N LEU A 180 -2.04 -17.48 -7.42
CA LEU A 180 -0.82 -17.92 -6.75
C LEU A 180 0.48 -17.61 -7.51
N GLY A 181 0.47 -17.71 -8.85
CA GLY A 181 1.62 -17.38 -9.69
C GLY A 181 2.05 -15.91 -9.67
N ASN A 182 1.19 -15.02 -9.16
CA ASN A 182 1.46 -13.59 -8.98
C ASN A 182 1.78 -13.23 -7.53
N THR A 183 1.70 -14.20 -6.60
CA THR A 183 1.83 -13.94 -5.17
C THR A 183 3.16 -14.39 -4.60
N LEU A 184 3.65 -13.65 -3.61
CA LEU A 184 4.76 -14.04 -2.76
C LEU A 184 4.29 -14.04 -1.31
N ARG A 185 4.50 -15.16 -0.63
CA ARG A 185 4.23 -15.30 0.81
C ARG A 185 5.53 -15.20 1.59
N TRP A 186 5.56 -14.30 2.56
CA TRP A 186 6.69 -14.15 3.46
C TRP A 186 6.38 -14.72 4.84
N THR A 187 7.28 -15.54 5.37
CA THR A 187 7.29 -15.95 6.77
C THR A 187 8.25 -15.04 7.53
N TRP A 188 7.68 -14.22 8.41
CA TRP A 188 8.41 -13.23 9.18
C TRP A 188 9.35 -13.88 10.20
N GLN A 189 10.47 -13.21 10.46
CA GLN A 189 11.34 -13.42 11.61
C GLN A 189 11.57 -12.09 12.32
N PRO A 190 11.89 -12.10 13.63
CA PRO A 190 12.26 -10.88 14.34
C PRO A 190 13.40 -10.14 13.64
N GLY A 191 13.22 -8.83 13.44
CA GLY A 191 14.19 -7.98 12.73
C GLY A 191 14.11 -8.05 11.21
N ASP A 192 13.15 -8.75 10.62
CA ASP A 192 12.87 -8.60 9.20
C ASP A 192 12.33 -7.20 8.87
N VAL A 193 12.75 -6.66 7.73
CA VAL A 193 12.16 -5.46 7.12
C VAL A 193 11.70 -5.77 5.71
N ALA A 194 10.43 -5.53 5.42
CA ALA A 194 9.89 -5.57 4.05
C ALA A 194 9.80 -4.15 3.51
N VAL A 195 10.24 -3.95 2.27
CA VAL A 195 10.11 -2.71 1.52
C VAL A 195 9.35 -2.99 0.24
N SER A 196 8.33 -2.20 -0.07
CA SER A 196 7.57 -2.32 -1.31
C SER A 196 7.47 -0.99 -2.03
N ILE A 197 7.53 -1.01 -3.36
CA ILE A 197 7.11 0.14 -4.16
C ILE A 197 5.67 -0.11 -4.53
N ASP A 198 4.72 0.75 -4.13
CA ASP A 198 3.45 0.95 -4.87
C ASP A 198 2.40 1.89 -4.26
N GLY A 199 2.63 2.60 -3.16
CA GLY A 199 1.68 3.64 -2.71
C GLY A 199 2.17 5.05 -3.00
N ARG A 200 2.06 5.42 -4.27
CA ARG A 200 2.03 6.85 -4.63
C ARG A 200 0.71 7.47 -4.16
N PRO A 201 0.73 8.78 -3.83
CA PRO A 201 -0.46 9.49 -3.39
C PRO A 201 -1.54 9.47 -4.47
N SER A 202 -2.73 9.05 -4.08
CA SER A 202 -3.98 9.30 -4.78
C SER A 202 -4.22 10.82 -4.88
N GLU A 203 -4.69 11.31 -6.03
CA GLU A 203 -5.21 12.68 -6.12
C GLU A 203 -6.52 12.75 -5.33
N VAL A 204 -6.45 13.24 -4.10
CA VAL A 204 -7.63 13.39 -3.26
C VAL A 204 -8.46 14.56 -3.77
N LEU A 205 -9.64 14.29 -4.32
CA LEU A 205 -10.64 15.32 -4.56
C LEU A 205 -11.37 15.60 -3.24
N VAL A 206 -10.94 16.62 -2.49
CA VAL A 206 -11.56 16.96 -1.20
C VAL A 206 -12.66 18.03 -1.38
N GLY A 207 -13.85 17.72 -0.90
CA GLY A 207 -14.83 18.69 -0.40
C GLY A 207 -14.53 19.02 1.07
N ASN A 208 -14.56 20.31 1.38
CA ASN A 208 -14.13 21.04 2.58
C ASN A 208 -13.55 20.25 3.78
N ALA A 209 -12.24 20.44 4.00
CA ALA A 209 -11.55 20.25 5.29
C ALA A 209 -10.83 21.56 5.65
N GLU A 210 -11.56 22.51 6.23
CA GLU A 210 -10.97 23.65 6.91
C GLU A 210 -10.26 23.17 8.19
N ALA A 211 -8.93 23.01 8.14
CA ALA A 211 -7.99 23.37 9.23
C ALA A 211 -6.57 22.85 8.94
N TYR A 212 -5.80 23.54 8.09
CA TYR A 212 -4.34 23.40 8.08
C TYR A 212 -3.73 24.50 8.96
N GLY A 213 -3.43 24.14 10.21
CA GLY A 213 -2.75 24.98 11.18
C GLY A 213 -1.35 24.45 11.52
N ARG A 214 -0.35 25.05 10.85
CA ARG A 214 1.03 25.32 11.29
C ARG A 214 2.02 24.16 11.45
N LEU A 215 2.88 24.09 10.45
CA LEU A 215 4.13 23.30 10.34
C LEU A 215 5.36 24.14 10.73
N ASP A 216 5.20 25.07 11.68
CA ASP A 216 6.26 25.99 12.10
C ASP A 216 7.17 25.38 13.20
N GLU A 217 6.82 24.21 13.76
CA GLU A 217 7.56 23.57 14.85
C GLU A 217 8.51 22.45 14.41
N LEU A 218 8.68 22.24 13.09
CA LEU A 218 9.56 21.20 12.51
C LEU A 218 10.95 21.72 12.10
N ILE A 219 11.42 22.82 12.68
CA ILE A 219 12.81 23.27 12.59
C ILE A 219 13.30 23.71 13.98
N SER A 220 13.69 22.73 14.79
CA SER A 220 14.87 22.82 15.66
C SER A 220 15.60 21.49 15.66
#